data_AF-A0A654U7F7-F1
#
_entry.id   AF-A0A654U7F7-F1
#
_cell.length_a   1.000
_cell.length_b   1.000
_cell.length_c   1.000
_cell.angle_alpha   90.00
_cell.angle_beta   90.00
_cell.angle_gamma   90.00
#
_symmetry.space_group_name_H-M   'P 1'
#
loop_
_entity.id
_entity.type
_entity.pdbx_description
1 polymer ?
#
loop_
_entity_poly.entity_id
_entity_poly.type
_entity_poly.pdbx_seq_one_letter_code
_entity_poly.pdbx_strand_id
1 'polypeptide(L)' 'MYARQYRDDAKGPSASVLSLKDGSGGRIALYQQARTAGSGEAWLAICPATPQLVQVGVKTVLDTLPYGEWKTHSRV' A
#
# COMPACT_ATOMS: atom_id res chain seq x y z
N MET A 1 0.41 -3.34 -7.76
CA MET A 1 -0.31 -2.07 -7.56
C MET A 1 0.51 -1.18 -6.64
N TYR A 2 0.72 0.07 -7.05
CA TYR A 2 1.23 1.15 -6.20
C TYR A 2 0.31 2.36 -6.38
N ALA A 3 0.44 3.37 -5.52
CA ALA A 3 -0.27 4.63 -5.66
C ALA A 3 0.70 5.82 -5.61
N ARG A 4 0.24 6.99 -6.03
CA ARG A 4 1.00 8.25 -6.00
C ARG A 4 0.05 9.39 -5.66
N GLN A 5 0.49 10.29 -4.79
CA GLN A 5 -0.22 11.51 -4.43
C GLN A 5 0.56 12.73 -4.89
N TYR A 6 -0.15 13.81 -5.17
CA TYR A 6 0.38 15.09 -5.65
C TYR A 6 -0.09 16.19 -4.72
N ARG A 7 0.76 17.13 -4.34
CA ARG A 7 0.40 18.32 -3.58
C ARG A 7 1.21 19.50 -4.11
N ASP A 8 0.53 20.51 -4.63
CA ASP A 8 1.13 21.61 -5.39
C ASP A 8 1.97 21.08 -6.57
N ASP A 9 3.28 21.36 -6.56
CA ASP A 9 4.28 20.87 -7.51
C ASP A 9 4.96 19.56 -7.06
N ALA A 10 4.76 19.16 -5.81
CA ALA A 10 5.34 17.94 -5.23
C ALA A 10 4.52 16.69 -5.56
N LYS A 11 5.21 15.55 -5.61
CA LYS A 11 4.59 14.22 -5.73
C LYS A 11 5.34 13.20 -4.90
N GLY A 12 4.61 12.24 -4.34
CA GLY A 12 5.20 11.14 -3.58
C GLY A 12 4.47 9.82 -3.82
N PRO A 13 5.19 8.69 -3.93
CA PRO A 13 4.59 7.37 -4.03
C PRO A 13 4.02 6.91 -2.69
N SER A 14 3.12 5.92 -2.72
CA SER A 14 2.79 5.12 -1.54
C SER A 14 4.03 4.43 -0.99
N ALA A 15 4.19 4.38 0.33
CA ALA A 15 5.31 3.66 0.93
C ALA A 15 5.19 2.14 0.74
N SER A 16 3.96 1.61 0.63
CA SER A 16 3.69 0.20 0.34
C SER A 16 3.35 -0.05 -1.13
N VAL A 17 3.64 -1.27 -1.61
CA VAL A 17 3.27 -1.79 -2.93
C VAL A 17 2.64 -3.16 -2.75
N LEU A 18 1.45 -3.37 -3.35
CA LEU A 18 0.80 -4.68 -3.37
C LEU A 18 1.21 -5.45 -4.64
N SER A 19 1.88 -6.57 -4.48
CA SER A 19 2.21 -7.51 -5.57
C SER A 19 1.39 -8.78 -5.44
N LEU A 20 0.65 -9.13 -6.49
CA LEU A 20 0.00 -10.44 -6.62
C LEU A 20 0.84 -11.31 -7.54
N LYS A 21 1.09 -12.56 -7.15
CA LYS A 21 1.87 -13.51 -7.96
C LYS A 21 1.15 -14.84 -8.04
N ASP A 22 0.97 -15.34 -9.26
CA ASP A 22 0.40 -16.64 -9.55
C ASP A 22 1.51 -17.68 -9.64
N GLY A 23 1.32 -18.82 -8.98
CA GLY A 23 2.17 -20.00 -9.09
C GLY A 23 1.35 -21.28 -9.16
N SER A 24 2.01 -22.42 -9.35
CA SER A 24 1.36 -23.73 -9.42
C SER A 24 0.58 -24.09 -8.15
N GLY A 25 1.01 -23.60 -6.99
CA GLY A 25 0.34 -23.78 -5.70
C GLY A 25 -0.73 -22.73 -5.37
N GLY A 26 -1.09 -21.85 -6.31
CA GLY A 26 -2.07 -20.78 -6.12
C GLY A 26 -1.46 -19.38 -6.13
N ARG A 27 -2.28 -18.39 -5.76
CA ARG A 27 -1.93 -16.95 -5.80
C ARG A 27 -1.54 -16.42 -4.42
N ILE A 28 -0.44 -15.68 -4.36
CA ILE A 28 0.02 -14.98 -3.15
C ILE A 28 -0.10 -13.46 -3.31
N ALA A 29 -0.29 -12.77 -2.18
CA ALA A 29 -0.26 -11.33 -2.05
C ALA A 29 0.93 -10.91 -1.16
N LEU A 30 1.72 -9.95 -1.62
CA LEU A 30 2.87 -9.39 -0.92
C LEU A 30 2.66 -7.87 -0.80
N TYR A 31 2.73 -7.33 0.41
CA TYR A 31 2.67 -5.88 0.64
C TYR A 31 3.36 -5.49 1.95
N GLN A 32 3.90 -4.27 2.03
CA GLN A 32 4.45 -3.75 3.27
C GLN A 32 3.34 -3.20 4.17
N GLN A 33 3.41 -3.46 5.47
CA GLN A 33 2.49 -2.87 6.43
C GLN A 33 2.85 -1.40 6.67
N ALA A 34 1.84 -0.60 7.04
CA ALA A 34 2.08 0.77 7.48
C ALA A 34 3.00 0.77 8.69
N ARG A 35 3.99 1.67 8.69
CA ARG A 35 4.92 1.79 9.82
C ARG A 35 4.21 2.38 11.02
N THR A 36 4.55 1.90 12.21
CA THR A 36 4.22 2.59 13.45
C THR A 36 4.94 3.94 13.48
N ALA A 37 4.26 5.00 13.90
CA ALA A 37 4.86 6.33 14.02
C ALA A 37 6.13 6.27 14.90
N GLY A 38 7.22 6.86 14.44
CA GLY A 38 8.53 6.81 15.11
C GLY A 38 9.37 5.56 14.83
N SER A 39 8.85 4.57 14.11
CA SER A 39 9.62 3.38 13.70
C SER A 39 10.47 3.62 12.45
N GLY A 40 11.74 3.20 12.49
CA GLY A 40 12.60 3.11 11.30
C GLY A 40 12.33 1.86 10.45
N GLU A 41 11.73 0.83 11.05
CA GLU A 41 11.53 -0.48 10.43
C GLU A 41 10.21 -0.61 9.69
N ALA A 42 10.21 -1.46 8.66
CA ALA A 42 9.04 -1.83 7.87
C ALA A 42 8.83 -3.35 7.87
N TRP A 43 7.58 -3.78 7.92
CA TRP A 43 7.21 -5.19 7.91
C TRP A 43 6.62 -5.59 6.57
N LEU A 44 7.00 -6.76 6.06
CA LEU A 44 6.44 -7.33 4.83
C LEU A 44 5.40 -8.41 5.19
N ALA A 45 4.16 -8.20 4.75
CA ALA A 45 3.12 -9.21 4.81
C ALA A 45 3.22 -10.16 3.60
N ILE A 46 3.21 -11.45 3.89
CA ILE A 46 3.12 -12.53 2.90
C ILE A 46 1.82 -13.27 3.17
N CYS A 47 0.88 -13.20 2.24
CA CYS A 47 -0.50 -13.64 2.46
C CYS A 47 -1.01 -14.51 1.30
N PRO A 48 -1.95 -15.43 1.55
CA PRO A 48 -2.80 -15.96 0.49
C PRO A 48 -3.59 -14.82 -0.18
N ALA A 49 -3.78 -14.86 -1.49
CA ALA A 49 -4.52 -13.82 -2.21
C ALA A 49 -6.04 -13.99 -2.14
N THR A 50 -6.58 -14.16 -0.93
CA THR A 50 -8.03 -14.14 -0.72
C THR A 50 -8.58 -12.72 -0.99
N PRO A 51 -9.84 -12.57 -1.44
CA PRO A 51 -10.42 -11.24 -1.69
C PRO A 51 -10.28 -10.27 -0.51
N GLN A 52 -10.47 -10.77 0.72
CA GLN A 52 -10.33 -9.97 1.93
C GLN A 52 -8.88 -9.49 2.16
N LEU A 53 -7.88 -10.36 1.99
CA LEU A 53 -6.47 -9.96 2.18
C LEU A 53 -5.96 -9.07 1.04
N VAL A 54 -6.52 -9.22 -0.16
CA VAL A 54 -6.29 -8.27 -1.26
C VAL A 54 -6.88 -6.90 -0.91
N GLN A 55 -8.10 -6.83 -0.36
CA GLN A 55 -8.69 -5.56 0.10
C GLN A 55 -7.86 -4.89 1.19
N VAL A 56 -7.34 -5.67 2.17
CA VAL A 56 -6.42 -5.15 3.18
C VAL A 56 -5.15 -4.61 2.53
N GLY A 57 -4.54 -5.36 1.61
CA GLY A 57 -3.35 -4.90 0.89
C GLY A 57 -3.57 -3.61 0.10
N VAL A 58 -4.72 -3.49 -0.60
CA VAL A 58 -5.10 -2.25 -1.31
C VAL A 58 -5.28 -1.10 -0.32
N LYS A 59 -6.00 -1.32 0.78
CA LYS A 59 -6.19 -0.32 1.82
C LYS A 59 -4.85 0.16 2.39
N THR A 60 -3.93 -0.76 2.69
CA THR A 60 -2.59 -0.41 3.18
C THR A 60 -1.77 0.41 2.17
N VAL A 61 -1.87 0.12 0.88
CA VAL A 61 -1.22 0.94 -0.17
C VAL A 61 -1.77 2.37 -0.15
N LEU A 62 -3.07 2.55 0.03
CA LEU A 62 -3.70 3.88 0.06
C LEU A 62 -3.43 4.63 1.38
N ASP A 63 -3.45 3.93 2.51
CA ASP A 63 -3.19 4.50 3.83
C ASP A 63 -1.71 4.89 4.02
N THR A 64 -0.82 4.44 3.13
CA THR A 64 0.61 4.80 3.12
C THR A 64 0.96 5.89 2.11
N LEU A 65 -0.03 6.64 1.62
CA LEU A 65 0.19 7.84 0.82
C LEU A 65 0.67 9.03 1.69
N PRO A 66 1.52 9.92 1.14
CA PRO A 66 2.29 10.87 1.94
C PRO A 66 1.55 12.12 2.41
N TYR A 67 0.39 12.46 1.83
CA TYR A 67 -0.28 13.75 2.02
C TYR A 67 -1.68 13.63 2.64
N GLY A 68 -1.91 12.62 3.47
CA GLY A 68 -3.17 12.44 4.20
C GLY A 68 -4.18 11.55 3.48
N GLU A 69 -5.45 11.60 3.90
CA GLU A 69 -6.48 10.65 3.47
C GLU A 69 -6.73 10.71 1.95
N TRP A 70 -6.54 9.59 1.28
CA TRP A 70 -6.60 9.50 -0.18
C TRP A 70 -7.96 9.89 -0.77
N LYS A 71 -9.06 9.70 -0.03
CA LYS A 71 -10.43 9.87 -0.56
C LYS A 71 -10.86 11.33 -0.66
N THR A 72 -10.37 12.17 0.24
CA THR A 72 -10.78 13.58 0.37
C THR A 72 -9.69 14.55 -0.05
N HIS A 73 -8.48 14.06 -0.30
CA HIS A 73 -7.33 14.88 -0.64
C HIS A 73 -7.48 15.64 -1.97
N SER A 74 -7.17 16.94 -1.95
CA SER A 74 -7.00 17.80 -3.12
C SER A 74 -5.52 18.13 -3.32
N ARG A 75 -5.08 18.24 -4.58
CA ARG A 75 -3.71 18.68 -4.89
C ARG A 75 -3.46 20.18 -4.63
N VAL A 76 -4.55 20.95 -4.52
CA VAL A 76 -4.60 22.40 -4.24
C VAL A 76 -5.17 22.60 -2.86
#